data_AF-A0A7S2G9K1-F1
#
_entry.id   AF-A0A7S2G9K1-F1
#
_cell.length_a   1.000
_cell.length_b   1.000
_cell.length_c   1.000
_cell.angle_alpha   90.00
_cell.angle_beta   90.00
_cell.angle_gamma   90.00
#
_symmetry.space_group_name_H-M   'P 1'
#
loop_
_entity.id
_entity.type
_entity.pdbx_description
1 polymer ?
#
loop_
_entity_poly.entity_id
_entity_poly.type
_entity_poly.pdbx_seq_one_letter_code
_entity_poly.pdbx_strand_id
1 'polypeptide(L)'
;WASPETMRLTRVLRMGGPKTPGNFVQDGPPAGGFAPVNFKRNLPGGGLSSIVIAGGCVLSFSFGMYTIIMANRQRRELSREEMDIKLSLLPFLSAESDVKHAFIKAKQVENEEELMKGVPDWSAGASVYKTRYMSPMTVFGINQ
;
A
#
# COMPACT_ATOMS: atom_id res chain seq x y z
N TRP A 1 -46.68 -9.37 -87.95
CA TRP A 1 -46.67 -10.82 -87.65
C TRP A 1 -45.45 -11.42 -88.33
N ALA A 2 -44.36 -11.63 -87.60
CA ALA A 2 -43.14 -12.25 -88.14
C ALA A 2 -43.27 -13.78 -88.08
N SER A 3 -42.92 -14.47 -89.16
CA SER A 3 -43.14 -15.92 -89.31
C SER A 3 -42.29 -16.73 -88.31
N PRO A 4 -42.79 -17.90 -87.84
CA PRO A 4 -42.09 -18.72 -86.84
C PRO A 4 -40.67 -19.16 -87.25
N GLU A 5 -40.38 -19.16 -88.55
CA GLU A 5 -39.08 -19.52 -89.11
C GLU A 5 -38.02 -18.44 -88.88
N THR A 6 -38.39 -17.16 -88.97
CA THR A 6 -37.44 -16.04 -88.85
C THR A 6 -37.00 -15.78 -87.40
N MET A 7 -37.82 -16.18 -86.41
CA MET A 7 -37.44 -16.15 -84.98
C MET A 7 -36.57 -17.33 -84.54
N ARG A 8 -36.56 -18.46 -85.27
CA ARG A 8 -35.62 -19.55 -84.98
C ARG A 8 -34.20 -19.19 -85.39
N LEU A 9 -34.03 -18.48 -86.50
CA LEU A 9 -32.71 -18.20 -87.07
C LEU A 9 -31.98 -17.04 -86.36
N THR A 10 -32.72 -16.07 -85.82
CA THR A 10 -32.13 -14.92 -85.12
C THR A 10 -31.72 -15.22 -83.67
N ARG A 11 -32.26 -16.29 -83.05
CA ARG A 11 -31.89 -16.72 -81.70
C ARG A 11 -30.51 -17.39 -81.62
N VAL A 12 -30.04 -18.00 -82.71
CA VAL A 12 -28.80 -18.79 -82.73
C VAL A 12 -27.55 -17.91 -82.90
N LEU A 13 -27.70 -16.68 -83.43
CA LEU A 13 -26.57 -15.82 -83.80
C LEU A 13 -26.25 -14.73 -82.75
N ARG A 14 -27.03 -14.61 -81.68
CA ARG A 14 -26.74 -13.70 -80.55
C ARG A 14 -26.26 -14.43 -79.28
N MET A 15 -26.24 -15.75 -79.33
CA MET A 15 -25.45 -16.54 -78.40
C MET A 15 -24.14 -16.82 -79.15
N GLY A 16 -23.02 -16.45 -78.55
CA GLY A 16 -21.72 -16.89 -79.04
C GLY A 16 -21.79 -18.37 -79.40
N GLY A 17 -21.13 -18.75 -80.49
CA GLY A 17 -21.12 -20.11 -81.06
C GLY A 17 -20.85 -21.18 -80.01
N PRO A 18 -20.94 -22.49 -80.38
CA PRO A 18 -20.78 -23.56 -79.40
C PRO A 18 -19.57 -23.22 -78.55
N LYS A 19 -19.77 -23.11 -77.24
CA LYS A 19 -18.66 -23.16 -76.31
C LYS A 19 -18.08 -24.56 -76.51
N THR A 20 -17.25 -24.77 -77.54
CA THR A 20 -16.05 -25.57 -77.33
C THR A 20 -15.56 -25.13 -75.96
N PRO A 21 -15.26 -26.02 -75.01
CA PRO A 21 -14.56 -25.58 -73.82
C PRO A 21 -13.16 -25.14 -74.28
N GLY A 22 -13.09 -23.98 -74.94
CA GLY A 22 -11.92 -23.16 -75.10
C GLY A 22 -11.51 -22.85 -73.68
N ASN A 23 -10.29 -23.25 -73.36
CA ASN A 23 -9.61 -23.09 -72.09
C ASN A 23 -10.22 -21.97 -71.22
N PHE A 24 -11.16 -22.32 -70.34
CA PHE A 24 -11.51 -21.45 -69.23
C PHE A 24 -10.32 -21.57 -68.28
N VAL A 25 -9.49 -20.53 -68.21
CA VAL A 25 -8.47 -20.44 -67.17
C VAL A 25 -9.21 -20.15 -65.87
N GLN A 26 -9.71 -21.23 -65.27
CA GLN A 26 -10.33 -21.20 -63.97
C GLN A 26 -9.21 -21.02 -62.95
N ASP A 27 -9.40 -20.10 -62.01
CA ASP A 27 -8.44 -19.90 -60.95
C ASP A 27 -8.34 -21.17 -60.10
N GLY A 28 -7.13 -21.67 -59.92
CA GLY A 28 -6.86 -23.00 -59.39
C GLY A 28 -5.56 -23.01 -58.61
N PRO A 29 -5.39 -23.97 -57.69
CA PRO A 29 -4.14 -24.09 -56.97
C PRO A 29 -3.00 -24.30 -57.98
N PRO A 30 -1.80 -23.76 -57.71
CA PRO A 30 -0.63 -24.05 -58.54
C PRO A 30 -0.39 -25.56 -58.59
N ALA A 31 0.25 -26.06 -59.64
CA ALA A 31 0.42 -27.50 -59.86
C ALA A 31 1.13 -28.27 -58.72
N GLY A 32 1.76 -27.55 -57.76
CA GLY A 32 2.37 -28.09 -56.54
C GLY A 32 1.64 -27.78 -55.21
N GLY A 33 0.45 -27.18 -55.25
CA GLY A 33 -0.32 -26.80 -54.07
C GLY A 33 0.21 -25.57 -53.32
N PHE A 34 -0.50 -25.14 -52.27
CA PHE A 34 -0.07 -24.04 -51.41
C PHE A 34 0.89 -24.51 -50.31
N ALA A 35 1.76 -23.61 -49.85
CA ALA A 35 2.62 -23.89 -48.71
C ALA A 35 1.76 -24.28 -47.48
N PRO A 36 2.23 -25.23 -46.65
CA PRO A 36 1.49 -25.66 -45.49
C PRO A 36 1.36 -24.49 -44.50
N VAL A 37 0.12 -24.07 -44.26
CA VAL A 37 -0.21 -23.07 -43.24
C VAL A 37 -0.25 -23.76 -41.88
N ASN A 38 0.52 -23.24 -40.92
CA ASN A 38 0.47 -23.74 -39.55
C ASN A 38 -0.85 -23.36 -38.88
N PHE A 39 -1.80 -24.29 -38.89
CA PHE A 39 -3.11 -24.14 -38.23
C PHE A 39 -3.07 -24.51 -36.74
N LYS A 40 -1.95 -25.07 -36.26
CA LYS A 40 -1.77 -25.48 -34.86
C LYS A 40 -1.31 -24.31 -34.00
N ARG A 41 -1.77 -24.30 -32.75
CA ARG A 41 -1.35 -23.34 -31.74
C ARG A 41 0.14 -23.53 -31.40
N ASN A 42 0.99 -22.56 -31.75
CA ASN A 42 2.42 -22.56 -31.43
C ASN A 42 2.72 -21.60 -30.28
N LEU A 43 2.48 -22.03 -29.03
CA LEU A 43 2.95 -21.29 -27.85
C LEU A 43 4.29 -21.88 -27.41
N PRO A 44 5.38 -21.09 -27.39
CA PRO A 44 6.62 -21.55 -26.80
C PRO A 44 6.40 -21.80 -25.30
N GLY A 45 6.90 -22.92 -24.78
CA GLY A 45 6.95 -23.18 -23.35
C GLY A 45 7.98 -22.26 -22.70
N GLY A 46 7.57 -21.04 -22.37
CA GLY A 46 8.41 -20.02 -21.73
C GLY A 46 8.25 -20.00 -20.22
N GLY A 47 9.23 -19.39 -19.55
CA GLY A 47 9.20 -19.12 -18.11
C GLY A 47 10.21 -19.92 -17.29
N LEU A 48 10.55 -19.39 -16.12
CA LEU A 48 11.35 -20.12 -15.15
C LEU A 48 10.50 -21.21 -14.49
N SER A 49 11.12 -22.34 -14.20
CA SER A 49 10.46 -23.42 -13.44
C SER A 49 9.98 -22.90 -12.07
N SER A 50 8.85 -23.43 -11.58
CA SER A 50 8.24 -23.02 -10.31
C SER A 50 9.20 -23.15 -9.12
N ILE A 51 10.06 -24.17 -9.13
CA ILE A 51 11.11 -24.38 -8.11
C ILE A 51 12.13 -23.23 -8.12
N VAL A 52 12.48 -22.72 -9.30
CA VAL A 52 13.45 -21.62 -9.44
C VAL A 52 12.84 -20.32 -8.92
N ILE A 53 11.56 -20.07 -9.23
CA ILE A 53 10.84 -18.89 -8.73
C ILE A 53 10.70 -18.97 -7.20
N ALA A 54 10.26 -20.10 -6.67
CA ALA A 54 10.14 -20.32 -5.23
C ALA A 54 11.49 -20.17 -4.51
N GLY A 55 12.57 -20.74 -5.07
CA GLY A 55 13.92 -20.59 -4.55
C GLY A 55 14.39 -19.13 -4.55
N GLY A 56 14.13 -18.38 -5.64
CA GLY A 56 14.44 -16.96 -5.72
C GLY A 56 13.71 -16.13 -4.66
N CYS A 57 12.43 -16.42 -4.42
CA CYS A 57 11.65 -15.76 -3.36
C CYS A 57 12.18 -16.06 -1.96
N VAL A 58 12.52 -17.32 -1.67
CA VAL A 58 13.05 -17.71 -0.35
C VAL A 58 14.40 -17.06 -0.09
N LEU A 59 15.28 -17.01 -1.09
CA LEU A 59 16.59 -16.38 -0.97
C LEU A 59 16.49 -14.87 -0.76
N SER A 60 15.67 -14.19 -1.56
CA SER A 60 15.47 -12.74 -1.43
C SER A 60 14.85 -12.37 -0.08
N PHE A 61 13.87 -13.14 0.38
CA PHE A 61 13.25 -12.96 1.69
C PHE A 61 14.24 -13.20 2.83
N SER A 62 15.01 -14.29 2.77
CA SER A 62 16.00 -14.62 3.80
C SER A 62 17.06 -13.52 3.94
N PHE A 63 17.52 -12.98 2.80
CA PHE A 63 18.45 -11.86 2.79
C PHE A 63 17.83 -10.58 3.36
N GLY A 64 16.57 -10.26 2.99
CA GLY A 64 15.85 -9.12 3.54
C GLY A 64 15.64 -9.22 5.06
N MET A 65 15.31 -10.40 5.57
CA MET A 65 15.16 -10.63 7.00
C MET A 65 16.50 -10.47 7.74
N TYR A 66 17.60 -10.95 7.16
CA TYR A 66 18.93 -10.76 7.74
C TYR A 66 19.28 -9.27 7.92
N THR A 67 19.07 -8.44 6.89
CA THR A 67 19.38 -7.01 6.97
C THR A 67 18.49 -6.28 7.98
N ILE A 68 17.20 -6.63 8.05
CA ILE A 68 16.27 -6.10 9.06
C ILE A 68 16.70 -6.47 10.48
N ILE A 69 17.14 -7.71 10.72
CA ILE A 69 17.59 -8.15 12.05
C ILE A 69 18.81 -7.33 12.49
N MET A 70 19.77 -7.09 11.59
CA MET A 70 20.93 -6.24 11.88
C MET A 70 20.51 -4.79 12.17
N ALA A 71 19.64 -4.20 11.35
CA ALA A 71 19.13 -2.85 11.56
C ALA A 71 18.38 -2.70 12.88
N ASN A 72 17.60 -3.71 13.27
CA ASN A 72 16.87 -3.70 14.55
C ASN A 72 17.80 -3.79 15.75
N ARG A 73 18.93 -4.50 15.65
CA ARG A 73 19.96 -4.50 16.70
C ARG A 73 20.54 -3.10 16.88
N GLN A 74 20.93 -2.44 15.79
CA GLN A 74 21.43 -1.08 15.83
C GLN A 74 20.40 -0.10 16.42
N ARG A 75 19.13 -0.19 16.01
CA ARG A 75 18.06 0.68 16.56
C ARG A 75 17.90 0.49 18.07
N ARG A 76 18.01 -0.75 18.57
CA ARG A 76 17.95 -1.03 20.01
C ARG A 76 19.13 -0.45 20.77
N GLU A 77 20.33 -0.49 20.19
CA GLU A 77 21.53 0.12 20.77
C GLU A 77 21.37 1.64 20.85
N LEU A 78 20.93 2.28 19.76
CA LEU A 78 20.65 3.73 19.75
C LEU A 78 19.59 4.13 20.78
N SER A 79 18.49 3.35 20.89
CA SER A 79 17.46 3.62 21.91
C SER A 79 17.98 3.41 23.34
N ARG A 80 18.92 2.50 23.56
CA ARG A 80 19.57 2.34 24.86
C ARG A 80 20.46 3.53 25.19
N GLU A 81 21.27 3.98 24.23
CA GLU A 81 22.09 5.18 24.38
C GLU A 81 21.23 6.41 24.70
N GLU A 82 20.12 6.60 23.99
CA GLU A 82 19.17 7.69 24.26
C GLU A 82 18.58 7.59 25.68
N MET A 83 18.21 6.39 26.11
CA MET A 83 17.69 6.14 27.45
C MET A 83 18.74 6.40 28.53
N ASP A 84 19.99 6.00 28.31
CA ASP A 84 21.10 6.23 29.25
C ASP A 84 21.38 7.73 29.40
N ILE A 85 21.34 8.50 28.29
CA ILE A 85 21.45 9.96 28.32
C ILE A 85 20.30 10.55 29.14
N LYS A 86 19.06 10.14 28.89
CA LYS A 86 17.89 10.61 29.66
C LYS A 86 18.05 10.29 31.14
N LEU A 87 18.40 9.05 31.49
CA LEU A 87 18.61 8.60 32.87
C LEU A 87 19.66 9.43 33.60
N SER A 88 20.74 9.83 32.91
CA SER A 88 21.77 10.69 33.50
C SER A 88 21.27 12.10 33.84
N LEU A 89 20.34 12.64 33.04
CA LEU A 89 19.80 14.00 33.18
C LEU A 89 18.54 14.06 34.07
N LEU A 90 17.78 12.97 34.13
CA LEU A 90 16.54 12.85 34.90
C LEU A 90 16.63 13.35 36.36
N PRO A 91 17.66 13.01 37.17
CA PRO A 91 17.71 13.49 38.56
C PRO A 91 17.81 15.01 38.66
N PHE A 92 18.52 15.66 37.74
CA PHE A 92 18.65 17.12 37.73
C PHE A 92 17.32 17.78 37.36
N LEU A 93 16.67 17.33 36.28
CA LEU A 93 15.38 17.86 35.85
C LEU A 93 14.28 17.62 36.90
N SER A 94 14.31 16.45 37.56
CA SER A 94 13.35 16.13 38.63
C SER A 94 13.54 17.07 39.81
N ALA A 95 14.79 17.35 40.22
CA ALA A 95 15.09 18.29 41.29
C ALA A 95 14.64 19.72 40.98
N GLU A 96 14.86 20.20 39.75
CA GLU A 96 14.35 21.52 39.33
C GLU A 96 12.82 21.58 39.37
N SER A 97 12.16 20.51 38.90
CA SER A 97 10.69 20.40 38.96
C SER A 97 10.20 20.40 40.41
N ASP A 98 10.85 19.66 41.30
CA ASP A 98 10.49 19.58 42.72
C ASP A 98 10.62 20.95 43.40
N VAL A 99 11.68 21.72 43.12
CA VAL A 99 11.86 23.09 43.62
C VAL A 99 10.73 24.00 43.13
N LYS A 100 10.40 23.93 41.83
CA LYS A 100 9.28 24.70 41.27
C LYS A 100 7.94 24.32 41.90
N HIS A 101 7.68 23.03 42.12
CA HIS A 101 6.45 22.56 42.75
C HIS A 101 6.35 22.98 44.20
N ALA A 102 7.44 22.93 44.96
CA ALA A 102 7.47 23.42 46.34
C ALA A 102 7.11 24.92 46.40
N PHE A 103 7.66 25.72 45.49
CA PHE A 103 7.34 27.15 45.39
C PHE A 103 5.86 27.39 45.05
N ILE A 104 5.33 26.72 44.03
CA ILE A 104 3.91 26.84 43.64
C ILE A 104 3.00 26.44 44.80
N LYS A 105 3.32 25.32 45.47
CA LYS A 105 2.54 24.85 46.62
C LYS A 105 2.55 25.87 47.76
N ALA A 106 3.69 26.47 48.07
CA ALA A 106 3.77 27.51 49.09
C ALA A 106 2.87 28.70 48.75
N LYS A 107 2.91 29.17 47.49
CA LYS A 107 2.03 30.25 47.02
C LYS A 107 0.55 29.89 47.02
N GLN A 108 0.21 28.63 46.69
CA GLN A 108 -1.16 28.15 46.76
C GLN A 108 -1.69 28.17 48.20
N VAL A 109 -0.88 27.75 49.18
CA VAL A 109 -1.26 27.78 50.59
C VAL A 109 -1.41 29.22 51.09
N GLU A 110 -0.48 30.13 50.75
CA GLU A 110 -0.61 31.57 51.08
C GLU A 110 -1.92 32.16 50.53
N ASN A 111 -2.23 31.90 49.26
CA ASN A 111 -3.47 32.37 48.63
C ASN A 111 -4.72 31.74 49.27
N GLU A 112 -4.66 30.45 49.63
CA GLU A 112 -5.75 29.75 50.32
C GLU A 112 -6.03 30.34 51.70
N GLU A 113 -4.98 30.64 52.48
CA GLU A 113 -5.08 31.31 53.77
C GLU A 113 -5.74 32.68 53.68
N GLU A 114 -5.41 33.45 52.63
CA GLU A 114 -6.02 34.77 52.40
C GLU A 114 -7.50 34.68 52.01
N LEU A 115 -7.85 33.74 51.12
CA LEU A 115 -9.20 33.59 50.60
C LEU A 115 -10.16 32.95 51.62
N MET A 116 -9.68 32.04 52.47
CA MET A 116 -10.53 31.22 53.34
C MET A 116 -10.67 31.75 54.79
N LYS A 117 -10.20 32.96 55.10
CA LYS A 117 -10.27 33.57 56.45
C LYS A 117 -11.68 33.61 57.05
N GLY A 118 -12.72 33.66 56.21
CA GLY A 118 -14.11 33.81 56.63
C GLY A 118 -14.85 32.49 56.88
N VAL A 119 -14.23 31.33 56.64
CA VAL A 119 -14.91 30.03 56.72
C VAL A 119 -14.57 29.35 58.05
N PRO A 120 -15.57 29.00 58.88
CA PRO A 120 -15.33 28.26 60.12
C PRO A 120 -14.80 26.85 59.83
N ASP A 121 -13.94 26.35 60.71
CA ASP A 121 -13.30 25.02 60.64
C ASP A 121 -12.43 24.75 59.40
N TRP A 122 -12.00 25.79 58.67
CA TRP A 122 -11.06 25.66 57.56
C TRP A 122 -9.60 25.80 58.02
N SER A 123 -8.75 24.84 57.67
CA SER A 123 -7.31 24.89 57.89
C SER A 123 -6.57 24.84 56.56
N ALA A 124 -5.93 25.94 56.17
CA ALA A 124 -5.23 26.02 54.91
C ALA A 124 -4.06 25.03 54.81
N GLY A 125 -3.83 24.48 53.61
CA GLY A 125 -2.76 23.51 53.37
C GLY A 125 -2.93 22.15 54.06
N ALA A 126 -4.07 21.90 54.72
CA ALA A 126 -4.35 20.59 55.31
C ALA A 126 -4.52 19.52 54.22
N SER A 127 -3.90 18.36 54.45
CA SER A 127 -3.99 17.25 53.51
C SER A 127 -5.37 16.59 53.59
N VAL A 128 -6.05 16.49 52.45
CA VAL A 128 -7.27 15.68 52.30
C VAL A 128 -6.97 14.18 52.48
N TYR A 129 -5.76 13.76 52.12
CA TYR A 129 -5.31 12.37 52.24
C TYR A 129 -4.68 12.09 53.60
N LYS A 130 -4.98 10.91 54.16
CA LYS A 130 -4.53 10.51 55.50
C LYS A 130 -3.13 9.88 55.55
N THR A 131 -2.61 9.37 54.44
CA THR A 131 -1.45 8.47 54.43
C THR A 131 -0.20 9.08 53.79
N ARG A 132 -0.26 9.40 52.49
CA ARG A 132 0.89 9.86 51.69
C ARG A 132 0.56 11.16 50.98
N TYR A 133 1.60 11.94 50.70
CA TYR A 133 1.54 13.01 49.72
C TYR A 133 0.99 12.50 48.37
N MET A 134 0.06 13.27 47.81
CA MET A 134 -0.47 13.06 46.47
C MET A 134 -0.21 14.33 45.67
N SER A 135 0.21 14.14 44.41
CA SER A 135 0.30 15.26 43.47
C SER A 135 -1.07 15.91 43.30
N PRO A 136 -1.17 17.25 43.30
CA PRO A 136 -2.45 17.93 43.11
C PRO A 136 -3.04 17.58 41.74
N MET A 137 -4.37 17.50 41.67
CA MET A 137 -5.07 17.25 40.42
C MET A 137 -4.89 18.43 39.47
N THR A 138 -4.61 18.16 38.19
CA THR A 138 -4.57 19.19 37.16
C THR A 138 -5.96 19.77 36.96
N VAL A 139 -6.10 21.09 37.03
CA VAL A 139 -7.39 21.77 36.81
C VAL A 139 -7.75 21.69 35.32
N PHE A 140 -8.86 21.03 34.99
CA PHE A 140 -9.38 20.95 33.63
C PHE A 140 -9.99 22.30 33.21
N GLY A 141 -9.67 22.78 32.00
CA GLY A 141 -10.31 23.95 31.38
C GLY A 141 -9.64 25.31 31.65
N ILE A 142 -8.49 25.33 32.32
CA ILE A 142 -7.61 26.50 32.42
C ILE A 142 -6.32 26.13 31.70
N ASN A 143 -5.92 26.92 30.70
CA ASN A 143 -4.62 26.72 30.05
C ASN A 143 -3.53 27.00 31.09
N GLN A 144 -2.76 25.97 31.43
CA GLN A 144 -1.61 26.04 32.33
C GLN A 144 -0.47 26.88 31.73
#